data_AF-A0AAV8R5L2-F1
#
_entry.id   AF-A0AAV8R5L2-F1
#
_cell.length_a   1.000
_cell.length_b   1.000
_cell.length_c   1.000
_cell.angle_alpha   90.00
_cell.angle_beta   90.00
_cell.angle_gamma   90.00
#
_symmetry.space_group_name_H-M   'P 1'
#
loop_
_entity.id
_entity.type
_entity.pdbx_description
1 polymer ?
#
loop_
_entity_poly.entity_id
_entity_poly.type
_entity_poly.pdbx_seq_one_letter_code
_entity_poly.pdbx_strand_id
1 'polypeptide(L)'
;MSACHSSTKSPAASRDPRLISTHLPFSLLPESIKSCGCRLLYVCREPKDTLVSLWHYHGEIVTNMGMSEVIPFEKMFDMFCDDIMPSGSVWEHALGYWNEKTRTPGRVLFLKYEEMLEDPMGTLTRLAEFMGCPFTVEELRVGVPMEIVSLCSFANLRDLAVQQNRRISPGGGFVTTESYYRKRNSRGLEEPSQSRDG
;
A
#
# COMPACT_ATOMS: atom_id res chain seq x y z
N MET A 1 10.79 -54.04 -9.74
CA MET A 1 11.67 -53.63 -10.85
C MET A 1 11.16 -52.29 -11.36
N SER A 2 12.07 -51.32 -11.46
CA SER A 2 12.03 -49.96 -12.05
C SER A 2 10.71 -49.18 -12.07
N ALA A 3 10.55 -48.11 -11.29
CA ALA A 3 11.14 -46.77 -11.44
C ALA A 3 10.39 -45.88 -12.46
N CYS A 4 9.78 -44.81 -11.95
CA CYS A 4 9.79 -43.52 -12.64
C CYS A 4 9.92 -42.42 -11.59
N HIS A 5 11.17 -41.97 -11.39
CA HIS A 5 11.48 -40.75 -10.67
C HIS A 5 11.13 -39.57 -11.59
N SER A 6 10.05 -38.83 -11.30
CA SER A 6 9.96 -37.45 -11.74
C SER A 6 10.42 -36.57 -10.59
N SER A 7 11.74 -36.35 -10.54
CA SER A 7 12.35 -35.33 -9.70
C SER A 7 11.82 -33.99 -10.17
N THR A 8 10.76 -33.48 -9.52
CA THR A 8 10.36 -32.09 -9.64
C THR A 8 11.49 -31.28 -9.02
N LYS A 9 12.42 -30.83 -9.88
CA LYS A 9 13.39 -29.80 -9.53
C LYS A 9 12.61 -28.64 -8.95
N SER A 10 12.72 -28.48 -7.63
CA SER A 10 12.29 -27.26 -6.95
C SER A 10 12.94 -26.09 -7.70
N PRO A 11 12.18 -25.07 -8.14
CA PRO A 11 12.78 -23.94 -8.82
C PRO A 11 13.83 -23.34 -7.87
N ALA A 12 15.08 -23.33 -8.33
CA ALA A 12 16.19 -22.79 -7.59
C ALA A 12 15.79 -21.41 -7.06
N ALA A 13 15.80 -21.25 -5.73
CA ALA A 13 15.46 -20.00 -5.09
C ALA A 13 16.35 -18.90 -5.69
N SER A 14 15.73 -17.87 -6.29
CA SER A 14 16.45 -16.67 -6.67
C SER A 14 17.18 -16.16 -5.42
N ARG A 15 18.49 -15.97 -5.52
CA ARG A 15 19.32 -15.49 -4.40
C ARG A 15 18.98 -14.04 -4.00
N ASP A 16 18.16 -13.36 -4.79
CA ASP A 16 17.72 -12.00 -4.53
C ASP A 16 16.48 -11.97 -3.62
N PRO A 17 16.45 -11.08 -2.61
CA PRO A 17 15.27 -10.90 -1.77
C PRO A 17 14.09 -10.43 -2.64
N ARG A 18 12.96 -11.15 -2.54
CA ARG A 18 11.74 -10.84 -3.28
C ARG A 18 10.89 -9.84 -2.51
N LEU A 19 10.54 -8.74 -3.15
CA LEU A 19 9.52 -7.81 -2.67
C LEU A 19 8.17 -8.20 -3.26
N ILE A 20 7.18 -8.43 -2.40
CA ILE A 20 5.83 -8.83 -2.77
C ILE A 20 4.85 -7.92 -2.05
N SER A 21 3.90 -7.34 -2.79
CA SER A 21 2.79 -6.58 -2.24
C SER A 21 1.48 -7.36 -2.36
N THR A 22 0.56 -7.13 -1.42
CA THR A 22 -0.78 -7.72 -1.43
C THR A 22 -1.74 -6.86 -0.62
N HIS A 23 -3.02 -6.92 -0.97
CA HIS A 23 -4.13 -6.36 -0.20
C HIS A 23 -4.97 -7.45 0.50
N LEU A 24 -4.42 -8.66 0.62
CA LEU A 24 -5.09 -9.73 1.34
C LEU A 24 -5.06 -9.46 2.85
N PRO A 25 -6.17 -9.70 3.57
CA PRO A 25 -6.16 -9.73 5.03
C PRO A 25 -5.22 -10.84 5.52
N PHE A 26 -4.64 -10.65 6.71
CA PHE A 26 -3.65 -11.59 7.26
C PHE A 26 -4.16 -13.04 7.29
N SER A 27 -5.44 -13.25 7.60
CA SER A 27 -6.09 -14.56 7.64
C SER A 27 -6.06 -15.31 6.30
N LEU A 28 -6.10 -14.57 5.18
CA LEU A 28 -6.10 -15.12 3.82
C LEU A 28 -4.70 -15.23 3.21
N LEU A 29 -3.64 -14.81 3.91
CA LEU A 29 -2.29 -15.05 3.44
C LEU A 29 -2.00 -16.55 3.32
N PRO A 30 -1.25 -17.00 2.30
CA PRO A 30 -0.82 -18.39 2.21
C PRO A 30 -0.05 -18.83 3.46
N GLU A 31 -0.27 -20.07 3.91
CA GLU A 31 0.44 -20.63 5.07
C GLU A 31 1.96 -20.62 4.89
N SER A 32 2.44 -20.72 3.65
CA SER A 32 3.86 -20.57 3.32
C SER A 32 4.40 -19.19 3.71
N ILE A 33 3.62 -18.10 3.56
CA ILE A 33 3.99 -16.76 3.99
C ILE A 33 3.89 -16.62 5.51
N LYS A 34 2.83 -17.17 6.11
CA LYS A 34 2.66 -17.14 7.57
C LYS A 34 3.74 -17.93 8.32
N SER A 35 4.36 -18.93 7.70
CA SER A 35 5.40 -19.77 8.32
C SER A 35 6.84 -19.46 7.90
N CYS A 36 7.11 -18.87 6.73
CA CYS A 36 8.49 -18.75 6.20
C CYS A 36 9.38 -17.70 6.88
N GLY A 37 8.93 -17.06 7.95
CA GLY A 37 9.70 -16.05 8.68
C GLY A 37 9.98 -14.78 7.88
N CYS A 38 9.28 -14.55 6.76
CA CYS A 38 9.40 -13.29 6.04
C CYS A 38 8.94 -12.11 6.91
N ARG A 39 9.56 -10.96 6.65
CA ARG A 39 9.18 -9.68 7.24
C ARG A 39 7.92 -9.17 6.57
N LEU A 40 6.99 -8.65 7.36
CA LEU A 40 5.74 -8.09 6.88
C LEU A 40 5.71 -6.59 7.16
N LEU A 41 5.53 -5.79 6.11
CA LEU A 41 5.26 -4.36 6.23
C LEU A 41 3.77 -4.14 6.04
N TYR A 42 3.10 -3.54 7.03
CA TYR A 42 1.70 -3.18 6.96
C TYR A 42 1.55 -1.67 7.10
N VAL A 43 0.77 -1.05 6.23
CA VAL A 43 0.43 0.37 6.30
C VAL A 43 -1.08 0.49 6.51
N CYS A 44 -1.49 1.07 7.63
CA CYS A 44 -2.87 1.51 7.82
C CYS A 44 -3.01 2.98 7.46
N ARG A 45 -4.24 3.43 7.23
CA ARG A 45 -4.59 4.82 6.99
C ARG A 45 -5.89 5.11 7.71
N GLU A 46 -6.15 6.39 8.00
CA GLU A 46 -7.46 6.84 8.46
C GLU A 46 -8.59 6.30 7.53
N PRO A 47 -9.61 5.61 8.06
CA PRO A 47 -10.60 4.92 7.25
C PRO A 47 -11.48 5.81 6.36
N LYS A 48 -11.84 7.03 6.79
CA LYS A 48 -12.61 7.96 5.94
C LYS A 48 -11.79 8.40 4.74
N ASP A 49 -10.51 8.72 4.96
CA ASP A 49 -9.58 9.04 3.88
C ASP A 49 -9.31 7.84 2.95
N THR A 50 -9.30 6.63 3.51
CA THR A 50 -9.20 5.38 2.74
C THR A 50 -10.41 5.19 1.83
N LEU A 51 -11.62 5.37 2.36
CA LEU A 51 -12.87 5.28 1.60
C LEU A 51 -12.91 6.30 0.45
N VAL A 52 -12.62 7.58 0.73
CA VAL A 52 -12.60 8.63 -0.31
C VAL A 52 -11.58 8.29 -1.39
N SER A 53 -10.40 7.81 -1.00
CA SER A 53 -9.37 7.38 -1.96
C SER A 53 -9.84 6.23 -2.85
N LEU A 54 -10.50 5.24 -2.25
CA LEU A 54 -11.00 4.06 -2.96
C LEU A 54 -12.14 4.42 -3.91
N TRP A 55 -13.05 5.31 -3.51
CA TRP A 55 -14.14 5.78 -4.36
C TRP A 55 -13.65 6.43 -5.65
N HIS A 56 -12.68 7.34 -5.54
CA HIS A 56 -12.05 7.95 -6.71
C HIS A 56 -11.33 6.92 -7.58
N TYR A 57 -10.54 6.02 -6.97
CA TYR A 57 -9.81 4.97 -7.70
C TYR A 57 -10.76 4.04 -8.47
N HIS A 58 -11.88 3.65 -7.85
CA HIS A 58 -12.91 2.86 -8.50
C HIS A 58 -13.57 3.61 -9.65
N GLY A 59 -13.87 4.90 -9.49
CA GLY A 59 -14.42 5.74 -10.57
C GLY A 59 -13.52 5.79 -11.80
N GLU A 60 -12.21 5.90 -11.61
CA GLU A 60 -11.21 5.83 -12.70
C GLU A 60 -11.26 4.48 -13.43
N ILE A 61 -11.30 3.36 -12.69
CA ILE A 61 -11.39 2.02 -13.29
C ILE A 61 -12.66 1.88 -14.13
N VAL A 62 -13.82 2.22 -13.58
CA VAL A 62 -15.13 2.12 -14.25
C VAL A 62 -15.15 2.95 -15.53
N THR A 63 -14.68 4.19 -15.45
CA THR A 63 -14.62 5.10 -16.60
C THR A 63 -13.73 4.54 -17.69
N ASN A 64 -12.55 4.01 -17.33
CA ASN A 64 -11.60 3.41 -18.26
C ASN A 64 -12.06 2.05 -18.83
N MET A 65 -12.97 1.35 -18.15
CA MET A 65 -13.66 0.17 -18.70
C MET A 65 -14.78 0.55 -19.69
N GLY A 66 -15.08 1.84 -19.87
CA GLY A 66 -16.20 2.30 -20.69
C GLY A 66 -17.56 2.01 -20.07
N MET A 67 -17.61 1.73 -18.77
CA MET A 67 -18.86 1.53 -18.05
C MET A 67 -19.45 2.89 -17.66
N SER A 68 -20.77 3.02 -17.76
CA SER A 68 -21.45 4.30 -17.57
C SER A 68 -21.82 4.62 -16.13
N GLU A 69 -21.79 3.64 -15.21
CA GLU A 69 -22.26 3.82 -13.83
C GLU A 69 -21.13 3.62 -12.82
N VAL A 70 -20.63 4.74 -12.28
CA VAL A 70 -19.79 4.74 -11.09
C VAL A 70 -20.69 4.57 -9.87
N ILE A 71 -20.26 3.75 -8.90
CA ILE A 71 -20.96 3.60 -7.62
C ILE A 71 -21.03 4.99 -6.94
N PRO A 72 -22.23 5.51 -6.61
CA PRO A 72 -22.37 6.76 -5.85
C PRO A 72 -21.61 6.69 -4.52
N PHE A 73 -21.09 7.82 -4.04
CA PHE A 73 -20.26 7.84 -2.84
C PHE A 73 -21.00 7.28 -1.62
N GLU A 74 -22.27 7.65 -1.45
CA GLU A 74 -23.14 7.21 -0.36
C GLU A 74 -23.28 5.69 -0.35
N LYS A 75 -23.48 5.10 -1.54
CA LYS A 75 -23.56 3.63 -1.68
C LYS A 75 -22.24 2.95 -1.35
N MET A 76 -21.11 3.55 -1.75
CA MET A 76 -19.80 3.01 -1.38
C MET A 76 -19.52 3.16 0.12
N PHE A 77 -19.98 4.24 0.74
CA PHE A 77 -19.93 4.45 2.19
C PHE A 77 -20.72 3.36 2.93
N ASP A 78 -21.97 3.10 2.52
CA ASP A 78 -22.80 2.04 3.11
C ASP A 78 -22.11 0.67 2.98
N MET A 79 -21.63 0.33 1.76
CA MET A 79 -20.86 -0.90 1.54
C MET A 79 -19.61 -0.99 2.41
N PHE A 80 -18.90 0.11 2.61
CA PHE A 80 -17.70 0.16 3.44
C PHE A 80 -18.02 -0.06 4.92
N CYS A 81 -19.13 0.50 5.41
CA CYS A 81 -19.63 0.29 6.77
C CYS A 81 -20.15 -1.14 6.99
N ASP A 82 -20.74 -1.75 5.96
CA ASP A 82 -21.24 -3.14 5.98
C ASP A 82 -20.14 -4.18 5.68
N ASP A 83 -18.87 -3.76 5.62
CA ASP A 83 -17.70 -4.59 5.32
C ASP A 83 -17.72 -5.27 3.93
N ILE A 84 -18.53 -4.76 3.00
CA ILE A 84 -18.71 -5.26 1.62
C ILE A 84 -17.66 -4.61 0.69
N MET A 85 -16.38 -4.88 0.97
CA MET A 85 -15.25 -4.40 0.18
C MET A 85 -14.38 -5.56 -0.34
N PRO A 86 -13.62 -5.41 -1.44
CA PRO A 86 -12.77 -6.49 -1.96
C PRO A 86 -11.76 -7.06 -0.94
N SER A 87 -11.29 -6.22 0.00
CA SER A 87 -10.40 -6.60 1.10
C SER A 87 -11.13 -6.95 2.40
N GLY A 88 -12.47 -6.96 2.40
CA GLY A 88 -13.32 -7.07 3.58
C GLY A 88 -13.24 -5.85 4.50
N SER A 89 -13.59 -6.06 5.77
CA SER A 89 -13.58 -5.02 6.81
C SER A 89 -12.21 -4.37 6.96
N VAL A 90 -12.15 -3.04 6.86
CA VAL A 90 -10.92 -2.27 7.13
C VAL A 90 -10.40 -2.49 8.55
N TRP A 91 -11.32 -2.72 9.49
CA TRP A 91 -11.03 -2.91 10.90
C TRP A 91 -10.39 -4.27 11.15
N GLU A 92 -11.04 -5.35 10.71
CA GLU A 92 -10.50 -6.71 10.83
C GLU A 92 -9.21 -6.88 10.03
N HIS A 93 -9.10 -6.20 8.89
CA HIS A 93 -7.87 -6.18 8.10
C HIS A 93 -6.71 -5.60 8.93
N ALA A 94 -6.88 -4.41 9.52
CA ALA A 94 -5.85 -3.80 10.36
C ALA A 94 -5.59 -4.60 11.64
N LEU A 95 -6.64 -5.11 12.29
CA LEU A 95 -6.55 -5.89 13.51
C LEU A 95 -5.78 -7.20 13.30
N GLY A 96 -5.98 -7.89 12.17
CA GLY A 96 -5.25 -9.11 11.85
C GLY A 96 -3.74 -8.91 11.81
N TYR A 97 -3.27 -7.86 11.14
CA TYR A 97 -1.83 -7.53 11.09
C TYR A 97 -1.31 -6.99 12.43
N TRP A 98 -2.13 -6.24 13.19
CA TRP A 98 -1.77 -5.77 14.53
C TRP A 98 -1.60 -6.91 15.53
N ASN A 99 -2.49 -7.92 15.47
CA ASN A 99 -2.40 -9.11 16.30
C ASN A 99 -1.14 -9.92 15.96
N GLU A 100 -0.80 -10.07 14.68
CA GLU A 100 0.43 -10.74 14.28
C GLU A 100 1.68 -9.98 14.78
N LYS A 101 1.69 -8.65 14.67
CA LYS A 101 2.75 -7.81 15.23
C LYS A 101 2.94 -8.07 16.73
N THR A 102 1.84 -8.13 17.47
CA THR A 102 1.86 -8.39 18.92
C THR A 102 2.36 -9.80 19.25
N ARG A 103 1.94 -10.80 18.47
CA ARG A 103 2.33 -12.21 18.65
C ARG A 103 3.77 -12.51 18.24
N THR A 104 4.30 -11.78 17.25
CA THR A 104 5.64 -11.98 16.69
C THR A 104 6.43 -10.67 16.63
N PRO A 105 6.93 -10.18 17.79
CA PRO A 105 7.68 -8.93 17.84
C PRO A 105 8.86 -8.92 16.85
N GLY A 106 8.99 -7.83 16.09
CA GLY A 106 10.05 -7.66 15.09
C GLY A 106 9.78 -8.29 13.72
N ARG A 107 8.73 -9.11 13.57
CA ARG A 107 8.34 -9.69 12.27
C ARG A 107 7.49 -8.73 11.43
N VAL A 108 6.61 -7.97 12.09
CA VAL A 108 5.68 -7.04 11.43
C VAL A 108 6.06 -5.60 11.78
N LEU A 109 6.36 -4.79 10.76
CA LEU A 109 6.40 -3.34 10.90
C LEU A 109 5.03 -2.78 10.53
N PHE A 110 4.36 -2.19 11.52
CA PHE A 110 3.04 -1.57 11.35
C PHE A 110 3.22 -0.05 11.32
N LEU A 111 2.88 0.57 10.20
CA LEU A 111 2.97 2.01 9.96
C LEU A 111 1.58 2.61 9.80
N LYS A 112 1.44 3.89 10.15
CA LYS A 112 0.27 4.69 9.79
C LYS A 112 0.65 5.68 8.70
N TYR A 113 -0.17 5.77 7.66
CA TYR A 113 0.06 6.66 6.52
C TYR A 113 0.29 8.12 6.96
N GLU A 114 -0.48 8.59 7.95
CA GLU A 114 -0.40 9.95 8.47
C GLU A 114 0.95 10.22 9.15
N GLU A 115 1.47 9.27 9.92
CA GLU A 115 2.80 9.35 10.54
C GLU A 115 3.90 9.36 9.48
N MET A 116 3.73 8.60 8.39
CA MET A 116 4.66 8.62 7.26
C MET A 116 4.68 9.98 6.55
N LEU A 117 3.57 10.72 6.57
CA LEU A 117 3.49 12.06 5.99
C LEU A 117 4.10 13.12 6.90
N GLU A 118 3.90 12.97 8.22
CA GLU A 118 4.37 13.90 9.26
C GLU A 118 5.88 13.80 9.46
N ASP A 119 6.42 12.58 9.56
CA ASP A 119 7.85 12.33 9.67
C ASP A 119 8.31 11.25 8.66
N PRO A 120 8.48 11.63 7.38
CA PRO A 120 8.99 10.72 6.35
C PRO A 120 10.39 10.19 6.68
N MET A 121 11.19 11.01 7.36
CA MET A 121 12.58 10.71 7.68
C MET A 121 12.70 9.64 8.77
N GLY A 122 12.04 9.82 9.91
CA GLY A 122 12.01 8.81 10.97
C GLY A 122 11.33 7.52 10.51
N THR A 123 10.29 7.63 9.67
CA THR A 123 9.67 6.46 9.03
C THR A 123 10.68 5.69 8.18
N LEU A 124 11.43 6.37 7.31
CA LEU A 124 12.43 5.74 6.45
C LEU A 124 13.53 5.06 7.26
N THR A 125 14.04 5.70 8.32
CA THR A 125 15.05 5.12 9.21
C THR A 125 14.53 3.83 9.87
N ARG A 126 13.32 3.85 10.43
CA ARG A 126 12.69 2.66 11.03
C ARG A 126 12.48 1.55 10.00
N LEU A 127 12.11 1.89 8.77
CA LEU A 127 11.94 0.92 7.69
C LEU A 127 13.29 0.30 7.29
N ALA A 128 14.34 1.10 7.17
CA ALA A 128 15.70 0.64 6.85
C ALA A 128 16.23 -0.35 7.91
N GLU A 129 16.07 -0.02 9.20
CA GLU A 129 16.39 -0.92 10.31
C GLU A 129 15.59 -2.23 10.24
N PHE A 130 14.28 -2.13 10.02
CA PHE A 130 13.40 -3.28 9.89
C PHE A 130 13.80 -4.19 8.71
N MET A 131 14.19 -3.61 7.58
CA MET A 131 14.69 -4.36 6.42
C MET A 131 16.10 -4.93 6.64
N GLY A 132 16.76 -4.64 7.77
CA GLY A 132 18.12 -5.09 8.06
C GLY A 132 19.18 -4.38 7.23
N CYS A 133 18.87 -3.18 6.76
CA CYS A 133 19.77 -2.31 5.99
C CYS A 133 19.80 -0.89 6.61
N PRO A 134 20.19 -0.75 7.90
CA PRO A 134 20.28 0.57 8.52
C PRO A 134 21.30 1.44 7.78
N PHE A 135 21.04 2.75 7.73
CA PHE A 135 21.99 3.68 7.12
C PHE A 135 23.30 3.75 7.91
N THR A 136 24.40 3.75 7.18
CA THR A 136 25.74 3.97 7.73
C THR A 136 25.96 5.43 8.10
N VAL A 137 26.95 5.69 8.95
CA VAL A 137 27.35 7.06 9.32
C VAL A 137 27.69 7.89 8.09
N GLU A 138 28.31 7.28 7.08
CA GLU A 138 28.68 7.96 5.85
C GLU A 138 27.45 8.29 4.99
N GLU A 139 26.49 7.38 4.85
CA GLU A 139 25.22 7.63 4.15
C GLU A 139 24.42 8.74 4.82
N LEU A 140 24.40 8.78 6.16
CA LEU A 140 23.81 9.87 6.92
C LEU A 140 24.53 11.20 6.66
N ARG A 141 25.87 11.18 6.64
CA ARG A 141 26.71 12.37 6.42
C ARG A 141 26.51 12.97 5.03
N VAL A 142 26.39 12.14 4.00
CA VAL A 142 26.18 12.60 2.61
C VAL A 142 24.71 12.80 2.26
N GLY A 143 23.79 12.53 3.19
CA GLY A 143 22.37 12.84 3.03
C GLY A 143 21.56 11.84 2.21
N VAL A 144 22.02 10.59 2.05
CA VAL A 144 21.32 9.54 1.29
C VAL A 144 19.85 9.40 1.72
N PRO A 145 19.50 9.38 3.02
CA PRO A 145 18.09 9.26 3.41
C PRO A 145 17.23 10.46 2.96
N MET A 146 17.79 11.68 2.94
CA MET A 146 17.09 12.87 2.45
C MET A 146 16.82 12.75 0.95
N GLU A 147 17.80 12.25 0.19
CA GLU A 147 17.63 11.99 -1.24
C GLU A 147 16.55 10.95 -1.51
N ILE A 148 16.53 9.85 -0.75
CA ILE A 148 15.48 8.83 -0.87
C ILE A 148 14.10 9.43 -0.56
N VAL A 149 13.95 10.17 0.54
CA VAL A 149 12.68 10.85 0.87
C VAL A 149 12.26 11.82 -0.25
N SER A 150 13.20 12.56 -0.81
CA SER A 150 12.93 13.45 -1.95
C SER A 150 12.47 12.65 -3.17
N LEU A 151 13.20 11.62 -3.58
CA LEU A 151 12.87 10.76 -4.72
C LEU A 151 11.49 10.10 -4.58
N CYS A 152 11.16 9.64 -3.37
CA CYS A 152 9.87 9.00 -3.06
C CYS A 152 8.78 10.00 -2.65
N SER A 153 9.03 11.31 -2.76
CA SER A 153 8.03 12.32 -2.40
C SER A 153 6.84 12.26 -3.34
N PHE A 154 5.65 12.60 -2.82
CA PHE A 154 4.42 12.61 -3.61
C PHE A 154 4.54 13.48 -4.86
N ALA A 155 5.19 14.65 -4.77
CA ALA A 155 5.39 15.54 -5.90
C ALA A 155 6.22 14.87 -7.00
N ASN A 156 7.41 14.36 -6.65
CA ASN A 156 8.29 13.72 -7.61
C ASN A 156 7.67 12.45 -8.23
N LEU A 157 7.04 11.61 -7.42
CA LEU A 157 6.39 10.39 -7.92
C LEU A 157 5.17 10.71 -8.80
N ARG A 158 4.40 11.75 -8.48
CA ARG A 158 3.29 12.22 -9.32
C ARG A 158 3.81 12.71 -10.66
N ASP A 159 4.83 13.56 -10.67
CA ASP A 159 5.40 14.12 -11.90
C ASP A 159 5.96 13.00 -12.79
N LEU A 160 6.67 12.04 -12.21
CA LEU A 160 7.13 10.84 -12.92
C LEU A 160 5.97 10.01 -13.47
N ALA A 161 4.90 9.83 -12.68
CA ALA A 161 3.73 9.06 -13.10
C ALA A 161 2.98 9.72 -14.26
N VAL A 162 2.87 11.06 -14.25
CA VAL A 162 2.28 11.86 -15.33
C VAL A 162 3.15 11.77 -16.59
N GLN A 163 4.47 11.89 -16.45
CA GLN A 163 5.41 11.78 -17.58
C GLN A 163 5.36 10.40 -18.23
N GLN A 164 5.27 9.34 -17.44
CA GLN A 164 5.22 7.97 -17.94
C GLN A 164 3.86 7.62 -18.57
N ASN A 165 2.77 8.14 -17.99
CA ASN A 165 1.37 7.90 -18.39
C ASN A 165 1.08 6.45 -18.80
N ARG A 166 1.58 5.48 -18.03
CA ARG A 166 1.44 4.06 -18.36
C ARG A 166 0.05 3.57 -17.98
N ARG A 167 -0.51 2.68 -18.79
CA ARG A 167 -1.76 1.99 -18.48
C ARG A 167 -1.44 0.71 -17.70
N ILE A 168 -2.03 0.58 -16.52
CA ILE A 168 -1.90 -0.58 -15.63
C ILE A 168 -3.26 -1.25 -15.56
N SER A 169 -3.33 -2.57 -15.72
CA SER A 169 -4.59 -3.31 -15.76
C SER A 169 -4.82 -4.14 -14.49
N PRO A 170 -5.57 -3.65 -13.49
CA PRO A 170 -5.79 -4.36 -12.21
C PRO A 170 -6.88 -5.45 -12.27
N GLY A 171 -7.25 -5.94 -13.45
CA GLY A 171 -8.26 -7.00 -13.62
C GLY A 171 -9.53 -6.51 -14.32
N GLY A 172 -9.58 -6.65 -15.64
CA GLY A 172 -10.75 -6.34 -16.48
C GLY A 172 -10.83 -4.90 -17.02
N GLY A 173 -10.02 -3.98 -16.50
CA GLY A 173 -9.93 -2.58 -16.96
C GLY A 173 -8.51 -2.06 -16.80
N PHE A 174 -8.32 -0.75 -16.97
CA PHE A 174 -7.03 -0.10 -16.75
C PHE A 174 -7.16 1.19 -15.93
N VAL A 175 -6.06 1.60 -15.34
CA VAL A 175 -5.85 2.92 -14.75
C VAL A 175 -4.56 3.50 -15.31
N THR A 176 -4.43 4.82 -15.32
CA THR A 176 -3.14 5.46 -15.65
C THR A 176 -2.27 5.54 -14.40
N THR A 177 -0.95 5.59 -14.57
CA THR A 177 -0.03 5.80 -13.45
C THR A 177 -0.34 7.07 -12.65
N GLU A 178 -0.87 8.10 -13.29
CA GLU A 178 -1.32 9.33 -12.64
C GLU A 178 -2.45 9.10 -11.62
N SER A 179 -3.37 8.16 -11.87
CA SER A 179 -4.55 7.96 -11.02
C SER A 179 -4.18 7.54 -9.58
N TYR A 180 -2.98 7.00 -9.38
CA TYR A 180 -2.44 6.67 -8.06
C TYR A 180 -2.07 7.91 -7.23
N TYR A 181 -1.93 9.07 -7.86
CA TYR A 181 -1.42 10.32 -7.26
C TYR A 181 -2.46 11.44 -7.32
N ARG A 182 -3.59 11.27 -6.63
CA ARG A 182 -4.71 12.23 -6.63
C ARG A 182 -4.47 13.48 -5.76
N LYS A 183 -4.40 13.31 -4.45
CA LYS A 183 -4.18 14.38 -3.45
C LYS A 183 -3.44 13.81 -2.25
N ARG A 184 -2.53 14.60 -1.68
CA ARG A 184 -1.85 14.31 -0.40
C ARG A 184 -2.51 15.12 0.71
N ASN A 185 -3.40 14.52 1.48
CA ASN A 185 -3.96 15.10 2.69
C ASN A 185 -3.90 14.08 3.85
N SER A 186 -3.57 14.57 5.04
CA SER A 186 -3.69 13.85 6.32
C SER A 186 -4.81 14.43 7.21
N ARG A 187 -5.50 15.44 6.70
CA ARG A 187 -6.66 16.06 7.35
C ARG A 187 -7.85 15.64 6.52
N GLY A 188 -8.78 14.95 7.18
CA GLY A 188 -9.95 14.33 6.55
C GLY A 188 -10.86 15.31 5.83
N LEU A 189 -12.09 14.88 5.53
CA LEU A 189 -13.15 15.67 4.90
C LEU A 189 -13.45 16.98 5.68
N GLU A 190 -12.61 18.00 5.54
CA GLU A 190 -12.97 19.38 5.79
C GLU A 190 -13.68 19.87 4.52
N GLU A 191 -14.94 20.28 4.69
CA GLU A 191 -15.70 20.94 3.62
C GLU A 191 -14.92 22.16 3.11
N PRO A 192 -15.09 22.53 1.82
CA PRO A 192 -14.46 23.73 1.30
C PRO A 192 -14.98 24.93 2.11
N SER A 193 -14.07 25.60 2.81
CA SER A 193 -14.35 26.88 3.45
C SER A 193 -14.95 27.81 2.40
N GLN A 194 -16.25 28.11 2.53
CA GLN A 194 -16.91 29.13 1.73
C GLN A 194 -16.12 30.43 1.92
N SER A 195 -15.57 30.94 0.81
CA SER A 195 -15.04 32.29 0.71
C SER A 195 -16.17 33.26 1.06
N ARG A 196 -16.12 33.81 2.27
CA ARG A 196 -16.85 35.05 2.57
C ARG A 196 -16.03 36.18 1.95
N ASP A 197 -16.39 36.52 0.72
CA ASP A 197 -16.17 37.87 0.23
C ASP A 197 -17.02 38.81 1.08
N GLY A 198 -16.37 39.78 1.69
CA GLY A 198 -16.94 40.94 2.36
C GLY A 198 -16.17 42.17 1.93
#